data_AF-A0A435H2T8-F1
#
_entry.id   AF-A0A435H2T8-F1
#
_cell.length_a   1.000
_cell.length_b   1.000
_cell.length_c   1.000
_cell.angle_alpha   90.00
_cell.angle_beta   90.00
_cell.angle_gamma   90.00
#
_symmetry.space_group_name_H-M   'P 1'
#
loop_
_entity.id
_entity.type
_entity.pdbx_description
1 polymer ?
#
loop_
_entity_poly.entity_id
_entity_poly.type
_entity_poly.pdbx_seq_one_letter_code
_entity_poly.pdbx_strand_id
1 'polypeptide(L)'
;LKLLPEQGRDLILAGAILSIVLNPLMFLAIDWMKPWLERRAARTAPPVEAKPVGPATEPGQVASVAAAAKKEDGPPPKTTLTGHAILIGYGRVGGLVGSALKGAAMPFLVIEDADKTLAKLKADSVETVAGNAANAEVFAAANPEGASRLILAIPNAFEAGQIVLRARAANPAINVIARAHSDAEVEHLKGLGADTVIMGEREIARGIVEEVLGSNPELRRKTAEPSVA
;
A
#
# COMPACT_ATOMS: atom_id res chain seq x y z
N LEU A 1 25.83 31.05 -19.81
CA LEU A 1 25.31 30.17 -20.88
C LEU A 1 24.10 30.82 -21.55
N LYS A 2 24.27 31.36 -22.77
CA LYS A 2 23.17 31.83 -23.65
C LYS A 2 22.72 30.65 -24.54
N LEU A 3 22.09 29.63 -23.95
CA LEU A 3 21.77 28.41 -24.70
C LEU A 3 20.43 28.48 -25.48
N LEU A 4 19.55 29.44 -25.19
CA LEU A 4 18.29 29.63 -25.93
C LEU A 4 17.94 31.13 -26.06
N PRO A 5 17.42 31.60 -27.21
CA PRO A 5 16.85 32.94 -27.35
C PRO A 5 15.69 33.14 -26.37
N GLU A 6 15.45 34.37 -25.90
CA GLU A 6 14.35 34.64 -24.95
C GLU A 6 12.99 34.18 -25.49
N GLN A 7 12.76 34.36 -26.80
CA GLN A 7 11.54 33.88 -27.44
C GLN A 7 11.38 32.35 -27.38
N GLY A 8 12.48 31.59 -27.38
CA GLY A 8 12.44 30.13 -27.28
C GLY A 8 12.09 29.64 -25.87
N ARG A 9 12.53 30.36 -24.84
CA ARG A 9 12.17 30.07 -23.44
C ARG A 9 10.70 30.34 -23.19
N ASP A 10 10.17 31.43 -23.74
CA ASP A 10 8.77 31.81 -23.57
C ASP A 10 7.82 30.82 -24.28
N LEU A 11 8.20 30.29 -25.44
CA LEU A 11 7.42 29.24 -26.11
C LEU A 11 7.39 27.92 -25.33
N ILE A 12 8.51 27.52 -24.73
CA ILE A 12 8.58 26.30 -23.91
C ILE A 12 7.71 26.47 -22.66
N LEU A 13 7.78 27.64 -22.01
CA LEU A 13 6.98 27.95 -20.83
C LEU A 13 5.48 27.96 -21.17
N ALA A 14 5.10 28.58 -22.28
CA ALA A 14 3.71 28.60 -22.76
C ALA A 14 3.20 27.19 -23.08
N GLY A 15 4.01 26.35 -23.74
CA GLY A 15 3.68 24.96 -24.04
C GLY A 15 3.49 24.11 -22.78
N ALA A 16 4.35 24.31 -21.76
CA ALA A 16 4.24 23.62 -20.49
C ALA A 16 2.95 24.00 -19.73
N ILE A 17 2.62 25.30 -19.67
CA ILE A 17 1.38 25.77 -19.04
C ILE A 17 0.16 25.22 -19.78
N LEU A 18 0.15 25.25 -21.11
CA LEU A 18 -0.93 24.70 -21.91
C LEU A 18 -1.13 23.20 -21.65
N SER A 19 -0.04 22.43 -21.58
CA SER A 19 -0.10 20.98 -21.32
C SER A 19 -0.62 20.66 -19.92
N ILE A 20 -0.23 21.43 -18.90
CA ILE A 20 -0.70 21.27 -17.53
C ILE A 20 -2.20 21.59 -17.42
N VAL A 21 -2.68 22.62 -18.12
CA VAL A 21 -4.08 23.05 -18.07
C VAL A 21 -5.00 22.19 -18.92
N LEU A 22 -4.49 21.64 -20.03
CA LEU A 22 -5.28 20.78 -20.93
C LEU A 22 -5.69 19.46 -20.27
N ASN A 23 -4.83 18.89 -19.42
CA ASN A 23 -5.07 17.60 -18.79
C ASN A 23 -6.34 17.59 -17.89
N PRO A 24 -6.52 18.49 -16.91
CA PRO A 24 -7.74 18.53 -16.10
C PRO A 24 -8.99 18.92 -16.91
N LEU A 25 -8.88 19.79 -17.92
CA LEU A 25 -10.00 20.17 -18.79
C LEU A 25 -10.51 18.98 -19.63
N MET A 26 -9.61 18.13 -20.11
CA MET A 26 -9.94 16.88 -20.79
C MET A 26 -10.77 15.95 -19.89
N PHE A 27 -10.35 15.75 -18.64
CA PHE A 27 -11.11 14.91 -17.69
C PHE A 27 -12.48 15.48 -17.37
N LEU A 28 -12.59 16.81 -17.18
CA LEU A 28 -13.86 17.50 -16.98
C LEU A 28 -14.80 17.36 -18.20
N ALA A 29 -14.27 17.47 -19.42
CA ALA A 29 -15.05 17.31 -20.65
C ALA A 29 -15.56 15.86 -20.83
N ILE A 30 -14.73 14.86 -20.49
CA ILE A 30 -15.11 13.45 -20.56
C ILE A 30 -16.22 13.13 -19.55
N ASP A 31 -16.11 13.63 -18.31
CA ASP A 31 -17.14 13.41 -17.29
C ASP A 31 -18.46 14.08 -17.64
N TRP A 32 -18.43 15.24 -18.30
CA TRP A 32 -19.64 15.89 -18.81
C TRP A 32 -20.28 15.14 -20.00
N MET A 33 -19.47 14.44 -20.80
CA MET A 33 -19.93 13.68 -21.98
C MET A 33 -20.33 12.22 -21.70
N LYS A 34 -19.99 11.67 -20.53
CA LYS A 34 -20.41 10.33 -20.07
C LYS A 34 -21.90 10.02 -20.29
N PRO A 35 -22.87 10.87 -19.87
CA PRO A 35 -24.29 10.56 -20.02
C PRO A 35 -24.76 10.50 -21.48
N TRP A 36 -24.04 11.12 -22.42
CA TRP A 36 -24.37 11.06 -23.84
C TRP A 36 -23.72 9.88 -24.55
N LEU A 37 -22.51 9.51 -24.15
CA LEU A 37 -21.78 8.33 -24.66
C LEU A 37 -22.45 7.02 -24.26
N GLU A 38 -22.89 6.90 -23.00
CA GLU A 38 -23.61 5.71 -22.51
C GLU A 38 -24.96 5.53 -23.21
N ARG A 39 -25.68 6.63 -23.51
CA ARG A 39 -26.94 6.60 -24.29
C ARG A 39 -26.75 6.19 -25.75
N ARG A 40 -25.56 6.41 -26.33
CA ARG A 40 -25.23 5.93 -27.68
C ARG A 40 -24.79 4.47 -27.67
N ALA A 41 -24.00 4.05 -26.68
CA ALA A 41 -23.53 2.67 -26.53
C ALA A 41 -24.66 1.69 -26.18
N ALA A 42 -25.64 2.11 -25.38
CA ALA A 42 -26.81 1.29 -25.03
C ALA A 42 -27.81 1.09 -26.18
N ARG A 43 -27.69 1.83 -27.29
CA ARG A 43 -28.56 1.70 -28.47
C ARG A 43 -28.06 0.68 -29.50
N THR A 44 -26.84 0.14 -29.37
CA THR A 44 -26.22 -0.71 -30.41
C THR A 44 -25.84 -2.13 -29.98
N ALA A 45 -26.26 -2.63 -28.82
CA ALA A 45 -25.96 -4.01 -28.41
C ALA A 45 -27.23 -4.84 -28.14
N PRO A 46 -27.48 -5.95 -28.87
CA PRO A 46 -28.49 -6.94 -28.45
C PRO A 46 -27.97 -7.75 -27.24
N PRO A 47 -28.86 -8.34 -26.42
CA PRO A 47 -28.46 -9.12 -25.25
C PRO A 47 -27.94 -10.49 -25.69
N VAL A 48 -26.69 -10.81 -25.36
CA VAL A 48 -26.11 -12.15 -25.60
C VAL A 48 -25.87 -12.84 -24.26
N GLU A 49 -26.63 -13.92 -24.04
CA GLU A 49 -26.49 -14.88 -22.95
C GLU A 49 -25.14 -15.60 -22.99
N ALA A 50 -24.60 -15.87 -21.81
CA ALA A 50 -23.32 -16.55 -21.62
C ALA A 50 -23.41 -18.06 -21.94
N LYS A 51 -22.42 -18.57 -22.68
CA LYS A 51 -22.06 -20.00 -22.68
C LYS A 51 -20.55 -20.18 -22.44
N PRO A 52 -20.13 -21.20 -21.67
CA PRO A 52 -18.73 -21.39 -21.28
C PRO A 52 -17.97 -22.19 -22.35
N VAL A 53 -16.73 -21.81 -22.62
CA VAL A 53 -15.80 -22.58 -23.44
C VAL A 53 -14.42 -22.60 -22.75
N GLY A 54 -13.96 -23.79 -22.38
CA GLY A 54 -12.53 -24.13 -22.36
C GLY A 54 -12.24 -25.13 -23.49
N PRO A 55 -11.07 -25.79 -23.54
CA PRO A 55 -9.70 -25.36 -23.20
C PRO A 55 -8.80 -25.23 -24.47
N ALA A 56 -7.63 -24.57 -24.31
CA ALA A 56 -6.45 -24.55 -25.20
C ALA A 56 -6.64 -23.96 -26.63
N THR A 57 -5.73 -23.20 -27.26
CA THR A 57 -4.34 -22.76 -27.05
C THR A 57 -4.06 -21.81 -28.23
N GLU A 58 -3.75 -20.54 -28.00
CA GLU A 58 -3.02 -19.71 -28.99
C GLU A 58 -2.10 -18.70 -28.25
N PRO A 59 -0.80 -18.59 -28.61
CA PRO A 59 0.12 -17.62 -28.03
C PRO A 59 -0.10 -16.24 -28.67
N GLY A 60 -0.50 -15.24 -27.87
CA GLY A 60 -0.55 -13.84 -28.34
C GLY A 60 -1.71 -12.99 -27.84
N GLN A 61 -2.67 -13.55 -27.08
CA GLN A 61 -3.71 -12.75 -26.45
C GLN A 61 -3.31 -12.34 -25.04
N VAL A 62 -3.13 -11.04 -24.85
CA VAL A 62 -3.11 -10.42 -23.52
C VAL A 62 -4.37 -10.86 -22.77
N ALA A 63 -4.18 -11.47 -21.60
CA ALA A 63 -5.25 -11.83 -20.71
C ALA A 63 -6.12 -10.58 -20.47
N SER A 64 -7.34 -10.60 -21.02
CA SER A 64 -8.35 -9.63 -20.63
C SER A 64 -8.56 -9.79 -19.14
N VAL A 65 -8.39 -8.69 -18.42
CA VAL A 65 -8.60 -8.61 -16.98
C VAL A 65 -10.07 -8.89 -16.75
N ALA A 66 -10.39 -10.14 -16.47
CA ALA A 66 -11.74 -10.56 -16.11
C ALA A 66 -12.10 -9.91 -14.77
N ALA A 67 -13.30 -9.34 -14.76
CA ALA A 67 -14.03 -8.82 -13.63
C ALA A 67 -13.36 -7.63 -12.91
N ALA A 68 -13.65 -6.42 -13.40
CA ALA A 68 -13.84 -5.30 -12.50
C ALA A 68 -14.85 -5.73 -11.43
N ALA A 69 -14.36 -6.08 -10.24
CA ALA A 69 -15.19 -6.19 -9.07
C ALA A 69 -15.93 -4.86 -8.95
N LYS A 70 -17.27 -4.90 -8.89
CA LYS A 70 -18.10 -3.74 -8.59
C LYS A 70 -17.47 -3.06 -7.38
N LYS A 71 -16.93 -1.84 -7.56
CA LYS A 71 -16.73 -0.95 -6.42
C LYS A 71 -18.13 -0.70 -5.88
N GLU A 72 -18.44 -1.32 -4.75
CA GLU A 72 -19.61 -0.93 -3.99
C GLU A 72 -19.35 0.51 -3.54
N ASP A 73 -20.17 1.46 -3.98
CA ASP A 73 -20.02 2.90 -3.74
C ASP A 73 -20.32 3.30 -2.27
N GLY A 74 -20.04 2.41 -1.32
CA GLY A 74 -20.23 2.61 0.11
C GLY A 74 -18.92 2.50 0.91
N PRO A 75 -18.86 3.03 2.13
CA PRO A 75 -17.74 2.82 3.04
C PRO A 75 -17.52 1.30 3.24
N PRO A 76 -16.26 0.83 3.33
CA PRO A 76 -16.00 -0.57 3.55
C PRO A 76 -16.66 -1.05 4.85
N PRO A 77 -17.19 -2.29 4.89
CA PRO A 77 -17.85 -2.80 6.08
C PRO A 77 -16.87 -2.85 7.26
N LYS A 78 -17.32 -2.39 8.44
CA LYS A 78 -16.52 -2.42 9.67
C LYS A 78 -16.33 -3.86 10.15
N THR A 79 -15.10 -4.23 10.50
CA THR A 79 -14.77 -5.53 11.09
C THR A 79 -15.43 -5.71 12.45
N THR A 80 -15.66 -6.97 12.82
CA THR A 80 -16.11 -7.36 14.17
C THR A 80 -14.96 -7.81 15.08
N LEU A 81 -13.73 -7.87 14.57
CA LEU A 81 -12.57 -8.30 15.33
C LEU A 81 -12.25 -7.33 16.49
N THR A 82 -11.76 -7.90 17.59
CA THR A 82 -11.22 -7.19 18.75
C THR A 82 -9.97 -7.91 19.24
N GLY A 83 -9.05 -7.19 19.90
CA GLY A 83 -7.74 -7.69 20.29
C GLY A 83 -6.83 -8.05 19.10
N HIS A 84 -7.25 -7.77 17.87
CA HIS A 84 -6.57 -8.14 16.64
C HIS A 84 -5.43 -7.19 16.28
N ALA A 85 -4.60 -7.62 15.33
CA ALA A 85 -3.65 -6.76 14.65
C ALA A 85 -4.24 -6.17 13.37
N ILE A 86 -4.01 -4.88 13.14
CA ILE A 86 -4.26 -4.22 11.86
C ILE A 86 -2.94 -4.21 11.09
N LEU A 87 -2.86 -4.95 9.99
CA LEU A 87 -1.70 -4.95 9.10
C LEU A 87 -1.99 -4.06 7.89
N ILE A 88 -1.13 -3.07 7.64
CA ILE A 88 -1.31 -2.12 6.53
C ILE A 88 -0.23 -2.34 5.50
N GLY A 89 -0.68 -2.65 4.29
CA GLY A 89 0.16 -3.05 3.17
C GLY A 89 0.55 -4.52 3.25
N TYR A 90 0.31 -5.25 2.18
CA TYR A 90 0.57 -6.68 2.03
C TYR A 90 1.48 -6.97 0.83
N GLY A 91 2.48 -6.11 0.66
CA GLY A 91 3.58 -6.30 -0.28
C GLY A 91 4.61 -7.32 0.22
N ARG A 92 5.89 -7.09 -0.11
CA ARG A 92 7.00 -7.99 0.24
C ARG A 92 7.13 -8.23 1.75
N VAL A 93 7.16 -7.16 2.54
CA VAL A 93 7.29 -7.26 4.01
C VAL A 93 5.96 -7.64 4.66
N GLY A 94 4.88 -6.96 4.28
CA GLY A 94 3.54 -7.25 4.82
C GLY A 94 3.09 -8.70 4.60
N GLY A 95 3.37 -9.27 3.43
CA GLY A 95 3.04 -10.68 3.15
C GLY A 95 3.76 -11.67 4.05
N LEU A 96 5.04 -11.41 4.38
CA LEU A 96 5.80 -12.23 5.33
C LEU A 96 5.24 -12.10 6.75
N VAL A 97 4.93 -10.87 7.17
CA VAL A 97 4.30 -10.61 8.48
C VAL A 97 2.96 -11.32 8.58
N GLY A 98 2.06 -11.12 7.61
CA GLY A 98 0.74 -11.74 7.62
C GLY A 98 0.78 -13.26 7.57
N SER A 99 1.71 -13.84 6.82
CA SER A 99 1.93 -15.29 6.81
C SER A 99 2.35 -15.81 8.19
N ALA A 100 3.23 -15.08 8.89
CA ALA A 100 3.65 -15.43 10.25
C ALA A 100 2.50 -15.26 11.27
N LEU A 101 1.73 -14.18 11.19
CA LEU A 101 0.55 -13.97 12.06
C LEU A 101 -0.48 -15.08 11.89
N LYS A 102 -0.76 -15.46 10.62
CA LYS A 102 -1.64 -16.58 10.29
C LYS A 102 -1.12 -17.91 10.83
N GLY A 103 0.16 -18.20 10.65
CA GLY A 103 0.79 -19.42 11.17
C GLY A 103 0.78 -19.51 12.69
N ALA A 104 0.85 -18.37 13.37
CA ALA A 104 0.74 -18.27 14.83
C ALA A 104 -0.71 -18.20 15.34
N ALA A 105 -1.72 -18.32 14.47
CA ALA A 105 -3.14 -18.18 14.79
C ALA A 105 -3.49 -16.88 15.54
N MET A 106 -2.76 -15.80 15.29
CA MET A 106 -3.07 -14.49 15.84
C MET A 106 -4.15 -13.81 14.99
N PRO A 107 -5.24 -13.30 15.58
CA PRO A 107 -6.26 -12.58 14.83
C PRO A 107 -5.70 -11.31 14.19
N PHE A 108 -5.88 -11.14 12.88
CA PHE A 108 -5.47 -9.95 12.16
C PHE A 108 -6.37 -9.69 10.96
N LEU A 109 -6.40 -8.43 10.52
CA LEU A 109 -6.97 -8.04 9.24
C LEU A 109 -5.94 -7.22 8.45
N VAL A 110 -6.14 -7.14 7.14
CA VAL A 110 -5.24 -6.41 6.25
C VAL A 110 -5.96 -5.23 5.59
N ILE A 111 -5.35 -4.04 5.62
CA ILE A 111 -5.75 -2.91 4.77
C ILE A 111 -4.82 -2.84 3.57
N GLU A 112 -5.37 -2.90 2.36
CA GLU A 112 -4.61 -2.96 1.11
C GLU A 112 -5.38 -2.27 -0.04
N ASP A 113 -4.67 -1.59 -0.94
CA ASP A 113 -5.26 -0.87 -2.07
C ASP A 113 -5.04 -1.55 -3.43
N ALA A 114 -4.09 -2.47 -3.52
CA ALA A 114 -3.77 -3.17 -4.75
C ALA A 114 -4.70 -4.36 -5.02
N ASP A 115 -5.51 -4.29 -6.08
CA ASP A 115 -6.46 -5.33 -6.49
C ASP A 115 -5.84 -6.74 -6.58
N LYS A 116 -4.62 -6.84 -7.12
CA LYS A 116 -3.90 -8.12 -7.24
C LYS A 116 -3.62 -8.75 -5.88
N THR A 117 -3.35 -7.94 -4.87
CA THR A 117 -3.02 -8.39 -3.52
C THR A 117 -4.30 -8.73 -2.75
N LEU A 118 -5.36 -7.94 -2.92
CA LEU A 118 -6.69 -8.23 -2.39
C LEU A 118 -7.23 -9.58 -2.87
N ALA A 119 -7.04 -9.91 -4.16
CA ALA A 119 -7.44 -11.21 -4.70
C ALA A 119 -6.72 -12.39 -4.01
N LYS A 120 -5.42 -12.23 -3.69
CA LYS A 120 -4.65 -13.25 -2.97
C LYS A 120 -5.13 -13.42 -1.53
N LEU A 121 -5.31 -12.31 -0.81
CA LEU A 121 -5.79 -12.32 0.57
C LEU A 121 -7.17 -12.99 0.68
N LYS A 122 -8.06 -12.72 -0.28
CA LYS A 122 -9.37 -13.38 -0.38
C LYS A 122 -9.25 -14.89 -0.61
N ALA A 123 -8.35 -15.32 -1.49
CA ALA A 123 -8.08 -16.74 -1.71
C ALA A 123 -7.52 -17.42 -0.45
N ASP A 124 -6.72 -16.69 0.33
CA ASP A 124 -6.14 -17.15 1.58
C ASP A 124 -7.09 -17.04 2.78
N SER A 125 -8.35 -16.64 2.57
CA SER A 125 -9.37 -16.44 3.62
C SER A 125 -8.90 -15.50 4.74
N VAL A 126 -8.11 -14.49 4.39
CA VAL A 126 -7.70 -13.41 5.31
C VAL A 126 -8.71 -12.27 5.20
N GLU A 127 -9.15 -11.75 6.34
CA GLU A 127 -10.07 -10.60 6.36
C GLU A 127 -9.35 -9.33 5.85
N THR A 128 -10.00 -8.62 4.93
CA THR A 128 -9.40 -7.45 4.27
C THR A 128 -10.33 -6.26 4.20
N VAL A 129 -9.77 -5.07 4.37
CA VAL A 129 -10.40 -3.79 4.04
C VAL A 129 -9.70 -3.24 2.80
N ALA A 130 -10.45 -3.06 1.71
CA ALA A 130 -9.92 -2.52 0.47
C ALA A 130 -9.85 -0.98 0.53
N GLY A 131 -8.67 -0.41 0.29
CA GLY A 131 -8.47 1.03 0.19
C GLY A 131 -7.17 1.51 0.86
N ASN A 132 -6.91 2.82 0.74
CA ASN A 132 -5.76 3.45 1.38
C ASN A 132 -6.08 3.76 2.85
N ALA A 133 -5.30 3.20 3.78
CA ALA A 133 -5.48 3.42 5.21
C ALA A 133 -5.27 4.88 5.67
N ALA A 134 -4.66 5.73 4.84
CA ALA A 134 -4.60 7.17 5.09
C ALA A 134 -6.00 7.83 5.00
N ASN A 135 -6.99 7.19 4.38
CA ASN A 135 -8.39 7.60 4.44
C ASN A 135 -9.02 7.20 5.79
N ALA A 136 -9.70 8.15 6.43
CA ALA A 136 -10.32 7.95 7.74
C ALA A 136 -11.42 6.87 7.74
N GLU A 137 -12.24 6.79 6.69
CA GLU A 137 -13.34 5.82 6.60
C GLU A 137 -12.80 4.40 6.45
N VAL A 138 -11.77 4.23 5.60
CA VAL A 138 -11.07 2.96 5.39
C VAL A 138 -10.42 2.50 6.69
N PHE A 139 -9.73 3.40 7.40
CA PHE A 139 -9.10 3.05 8.67
C PHE A 139 -10.12 2.73 9.78
N ALA A 140 -11.24 3.46 9.83
CA ALA A 140 -12.30 3.22 10.81
C ALA A 140 -12.96 1.83 10.62
N ALA A 141 -13.06 1.36 9.37
CA ALA A 141 -13.56 0.02 9.07
C ALA A 141 -12.69 -1.11 9.68
N ALA A 142 -11.42 -0.83 10.00
CA ALA A 142 -10.53 -1.79 10.66
C ALA A 142 -10.71 -1.87 12.19
N ASN A 143 -11.68 -1.15 12.77
CA ASN A 143 -11.95 -1.11 14.21
C ASN A 143 -10.70 -0.82 15.06
N PRO A 144 -10.03 0.32 14.86
CA PRO A 144 -8.81 0.67 15.60
C PRO A 144 -9.05 0.80 17.11
N GLU A 145 -10.28 1.11 17.55
CA GLU A 145 -10.64 1.17 18.96
C GLU A 145 -10.51 -0.19 19.65
N GLY A 146 -10.79 -1.28 18.93
CA GLY A 146 -10.71 -2.65 19.43
C GLY A 146 -9.39 -3.35 19.12
N ALA A 147 -8.49 -2.75 18.34
CA ALA A 147 -7.25 -3.38 17.93
C ALA A 147 -6.18 -3.35 19.02
N SER A 148 -5.37 -4.42 19.14
CA SER A 148 -4.23 -4.47 20.06
C SER A 148 -2.93 -3.97 19.43
N ARG A 149 -2.81 -4.12 18.10
CA ARG A 149 -1.58 -3.79 17.36
C ARG A 149 -1.91 -3.13 16.03
N LEU A 150 -1.05 -2.20 15.64
CA LEU A 150 -0.98 -1.63 14.30
C LEU A 150 0.39 -1.92 13.70
N ILE A 151 0.42 -2.55 12.54
CA ILE A 151 1.65 -2.88 11.82
C ILE A 151 1.64 -2.13 10.47
N LEU A 152 2.54 -1.17 10.33
CA LEU A 152 2.71 -0.36 9.11
C LEU A 152 3.84 -0.97 8.26
N ALA A 153 3.48 -1.67 7.19
CA ALA A 153 4.42 -2.29 6.26
C ALA A 153 4.53 -1.56 4.91
N ILE A 154 3.97 -0.35 4.82
CA ILE A 154 4.05 0.52 3.65
C ILE A 154 5.36 1.32 3.61
N PRO A 155 5.91 1.63 2.41
CA PRO A 155 7.16 2.38 2.28
C PRO A 155 6.96 3.91 2.34
N ASN A 156 5.73 4.40 2.35
CA ASN A 156 5.43 5.83 2.34
C ASN A 156 5.38 6.39 3.78
N ALA A 157 6.43 7.11 4.18
CA ALA A 157 6.55 7.66 5.53
C ALA A 157 5.48 8.72 5.87
N PHE A 158 4.99 9.48 4.89
CA PHE A 158 3.96 10.50 5.13
C PHE A 158 2.61 9.84 5.41
N GLU A 159 2.22 8.86 4.59
CA GLU A 159 1.01 8.07 4.85
C GLU A 159 1.11 7.32 6.17
N ALA A 160 2.26 6.68 6.45
CA ALA A 160 2.51 6.00 7.70
C ALA A 160 2.31 6.95 8.89
N GLY A 161 2.89 8.15 8.86
CA GLY A 161 2.73 9.15 9.91
C GLY A 161 1.28 9.56 10.15
N GLN A 162 0.51 9.82 9.10
CA GLN A 162 -0.93 10.13 9.22
C GLN A 162 -1.71 8.99 9.87
N ILE A 163 -1.37 7.75 9.52
CA ILE A 163 -2.01 6.57 10.11
C ILE A 163 -1.64 6.40 11.58
N VAL A 164 -0.37 6.63 11.96
CA VAL A 164 0.07 6.59 13.37
C VAL A 164 -0.74 7.59 14.20
N LEU A 165 -0.85 8.83 13.75
CA LEU A 165 -1.63 9.86 14.45
C LEU A 165 -3.10 9.46 14.62
N ARG A 166 -3.72 8.92 13.55
CA ARG A 166 -5.11 8.46 13.60
C ARG A 166 -5.28 7.27 14.55
N ALA A 167 -4.36 6.33 14.54
CA ALA A 167 -4.37 5.17 15.41
C ALA A 167 -4.28 5.59 16.88
N ARG A 168 -3.37 6.52 17.20
CA ARG A 168 -3.23 7.07 18.56
C ARG A 168 -4.45 7.86 19.01
N ALA A 169 -5.08 8.60 18.11
CA ALA A 169 -6.32 9.31 18.41
C ALA A 169 -7.49 8.36 18.70
N ALA A 170 -7.61 7.26 17.96
CA ALA A 170 -8.68 6.27 18.15
C ALA A 170 -8.43 5.35 19.35
N ASN A 171 -7.17 4.97 19.59
CA ASN A 171 -6.76 4.07 20.64
C ASN A 171 -5.36 4.45 21.16
N PRO A 172 -5.27 5.22 22.25
CA PRO A 172 -3.99 5.63 22.82
C PRO A 172 -3.09 4.45 23.24
N ALA A 173 -3.68 3.29 23.55
CA ALA A 173 -2.97 2.10 24.03
C ALA A 173 -2.55 1.13 22.91
N ILE A 174 -2.92 1.38 21.65
CA ILE A 174 -2.56 0.50 20.54
C ILE A 174 -1.03 0.39 20.39
N ASN A 175 -0.50 -0.82 20.24
CA ASN A 175 0.93 -0.98 20.00
C ASN A 175 1.25 -0.75 18.52
N VAL A 176 1.99 0.32 18.22
CA VAL A 176 2.30 0.74 16.85
C VAL A 176 3.72 0.29 16.45
N ILE A 177 3.79 -0.57 15.45
CA ILE A 177 5.02 -1.09 14.86
C ILE A 177 5.09 -0.58 13.42
N ALA A 178 6.11 0.20 13.10
CA ALA A 178 6.26 0.79 11.77
C ALA A 178 7.57 0.38 11.09
N ARG A 179 7.50 0.20 9.78
CA ARG A 179 8.67 0.11 8.92
C ARG A 179 9.17 1.51 8.55
N ALA A 180 10.47 1.68 8.49
CA ALA A 180 11.15 2.86 7.95
C ALA A 180 12.26 2.46 6.96
N HIS A 181 12.71 3.43 6.17
CA HIS A 181 13.76 3.32 5.17
C HIS A 181 14.96 4.25 5.41
N SER A 182 14.87 5.13 6.40
CA SER A 182 15.93 6.08 6.74
C SER A 182 15.88 6.45 8.22
N ASP A 183 16.98 7.00 8.73
CA ASP A 183 17.05 7.50 10.11
C ASP A 183 16.05 8.64 10.36
N ALA A 184 15.89 9.52 9.37
CA ALA A 184 14.92 10.62 9.43
C ALA A 184 13.47 10.11 9.55
N GLU A 185 13.13 9.04 8.84
CA GLU A 185 11.81 8.40 8.97
C GLU A 185 11.62 7.73 10.33
N VAL A 186 12.68 7.10 10.87
CA VAL A 186 12.65 6.52 12.21
C VAL A 186 12.34 7.59 13.25
N GLU A 187 13.05 8.72 13.21
CA GLU A 187 12.82 9.85 14.11
C GLU A 187 11.42 10.42 13.94
N HIS A 188 10.99 10.64 12.71
CA HIS A 188 9.66 11.16 12.39
C HIS A 188 8.55 10.28 12.97
N LEU A 189 8.56 8.97 12.66
CA LEU A 189 7.51 8.04 13.09
C LEU A 189 7.50 7.84 14.61
N LYS A 190 8.67 7.79 15.25
CA LYS A 190 8.76 7.77 16.72
C LYS A 190 8.19 9.05 17.34
N GLY A 191 8.50 10.22 16.77
CA GLY A 191 7.97 11.51 17.23
C GLY A 191 6.44 11.61 17.13
N LEU A 192 5.82 10.89 16.18
CA LEU A 192 4.36 10.80 16.05
C LEU A 192 3.71 9.77 16.98
N GLY A 193 4.51 9.00 17.72
CA GLY A 193 4.02 8.01 18.68
C GLY A 193 4.05 6.56 18.19
N ALA A 194 4.87 6.19 17.20
CA ALA A 194 5.17 4.78 16.96
C ALA A 194 6.00 4.19 18.11
N ASP A 195 5.58 3.06 18.68
CA ASP A 195 6.31 2.42 19.80
C ASP A 195 7.60 1.78 19.33
N THR A 196 7.53 1.12 18.17
CA THR A 196 8.67 0.41 17.57
C THR A 196 8.77 0.79 16.11
N VAL A 197 9.95 1.23 15.69
CA VAL A 197 10.23 1.52 14.28
C VAL A 197 11.42 0.70 13.83
N ILE A 198 11.20 -0.12 12.80
CA ILE A 198 12.19 -1.04 12.25
C ILE A 198 12.66 -0.47 10.92
N MET A 199 13.96 -0.15 10.84
CA MET A 199 14.57 0.32 9.60
C MET A 199 15.03 -0.87 8.75
N GLY A 200 14.48 -1.02 7.55
CA GLY A 200 14.73 -2.18 6.70
C GLY A 200 16.21 -2.38 6.38
N GLU A 201 16.93 -1.30 6.11
CA GLU A 201 18.34 -1.30 5.74
C GLU A 201 19.22 -1.77 6.90
N ARG A 202 18.85 -1.44 8.15
CA ARG A 202 19.56 -1.92 9.35
C ARG A 202 19.34 -3.42 9.56
N GLU A 203 18.12 -3.91 9.38
CA GLU A 203 17.84 -5.36 9.50
C GLU A 203 18.50 -6.17 8.38
N ILE A 204 18.57 -5.63 7.16
CA ILE A 204 19.33 -6.25 6.06
C ILE A 204 20.82 -6.29 6.41
N ALA A 205 21.40 -5.18 6.87
CA ALA A 205 22.80 -5.13 7.28
C ALA A 205 23.09 -6.13 8.41
N ARG A 206 22.19 -6.24 9.39
CA ARG A 206 22.28 -7.23 10.47
C ARG A 206 22.34 -8.66 9.93
N GLY A 207 21.46 -9.02 9.00
CA GLY A 207 21.46 -10.34 8.37
C GLY A 207 22.76 -10.65 7.61
N ILE A 208 23.28 -9.67 6.86
CA ILE A 208 24.58 -9.82 6.16
C ILE A 208 25.72 -10.02 7.15
N VAL A 209 25.76 -9.24 8.23
CA VAL A 209 26.77 -9.36 9.28
C VAL A 209 26.67 -10.70 9.99
N GLU A 210 25.46 -11.17 10.31
CA GLU A 210 25.24 -12.48 10.92
C GLU A 210 25.74 -13.63 10.02
N GLU A 211 25.54 -13.54 8.70
CA GLU A 211 26.04 -14.54 7.74
C GLU A 211 27.57 -14.53 7.64
N VAL A 212 28.18 -13.34 7.52
CA VAL A 212 29.64 -13.17 7.39
C VAL A 212 30.36 -13.59 8.67
N LEU A 213 29.87 -13.17 9.83
CA LEU A 213 30.49 -13.49 11.14
C LEU A 213 30.10 -14.88 11.63
N GLY A 214 28.89 -15.36 11.33
CA GLY A 214 28.44 -16.71 11.66
C GLY A 214 29.26 -17.78 10.95
N SER A 215 29.75 -17.47 9.75
CA SER A 215 30.64 -18.33 8.97
C SER A 215 32.10 -18.31 9.43
N ASN A 216 32.51 -17.42 10.36
CA ASN A 216 33.91 -17.29 10.78
C ASN A 216 34.07 -17.12 12.32
N PRO A 217 34.37 -18.21 13.06
CA PRO A 217 34.45 -18.19 14.52
C PRO A 217 35.52 -17.27 15.12
N GLU A 218 36.56 -16.88 14.37
CA GLU A 218 37.59 -15.96 14.86
C GLU A 218 37.11 -14.50 14.95
N LEU A 219 36.22 -14.09 14.04
CA LEU A 219 35.69 -12.73 14.00
C LEU A 219 34.67 -12.46 15.12
N ARG A 220 33.98 -13.48 15.62
CA ARG A 220 33.08 -13.38 16.79
C ARG A 220 33.81 -12.95 18.06
N ARG A 221 35.09 -13.33 18.23
CA ARG A 221 35.88 -12.97 19.42
C ARG A 221 36.27 -11.50 19.43
N LYS A 222 36.54 -10.90 18.27
CA LYS A 222 36.94 -9.48 18.16
C LYS A 222 35.79 -8.48 18.29
N THR A 223 34.55 -8.87 17.98
CA THR A 223 33.37 -8.00 18.11
C THR A 223 32.69 -8.07 19.49
N ALA A 224 32.95 -9.12 20.27
CA ALA A 224 32.40 -9.28 21.62
C ALA A 224 33.21 -8.54 22.70
N GLU A 225 34.42 -8.07 22.39
CA GLU A 225 35.17 -7.18 23.27
C GLU A 225 34.80 -5.73 22.96
N PRO A 226 34.05 -5.03 23.83
CA PRO A 226 33.88 -3.60 23.67
C PRO A 226 35.26 -2.96 23.79
N SER A 227 35.63 -2.16 22.79
CA SER A 227 36.78 -1.26 22.84
C SER A 227 36.55 -0.25 23.97
N VAL A 228 36.92 -0.61 25.19
CA VAL A 228 37.09 0.32 26.29
C VAL A 228 38.41 1.05 26.03
N ALA A 229 38.30 2.27 25.53
CA ALA A 229 39.32 3.31 25.59
C ALA A 229 38.62 4.62 25.98
#